data_AF-A0A536F0T0-F1
#
_entry.id   AF-A0A536F0T0-F1
#
_cell.length_a   1.000
_cell.length_b   1.000
_cell.length_c   1.000
_cell.angle_alpha   90.00
_cell.angle_beta   90.00
_cell.angle_gamma   90.00
#
_symmetry.space_group_name_H-M   'P 1'
#
loop_
_entity.id
_entity.type
_entity.pdbx_description
1 polymer ?
#
loop_
_entity_poly.entity_id
_entity_poly.type
_entity_poly.pdbx_seq_one_letter_code
_entity_poly.pdbx_strand_id
1 'polypeptide(L)'
;DMIEDRFVGIKSREIYEAPAAVILHAAHRALEELVLDAETARFKASVAAEYARLVYQGKWFTSHRRDLDAYVESTQRAATGRVRIKLHKGTAQVIGRSSPYSLYRPQLATYSSGDQFDHQAAVGFIKLVGLPVRTQAQVQGAAATEPLLEDDRHVVEVGPGPLEGGLAEPVLAPTVPGVVDADLRR
;
A
#
# COMPACT_ATOMS: atom_id res chain seq x y z
N ASP A 1 2.92 -9.84 23.56
CA ASP A 1 1.81 -9.72 24.52
C ASP A 1 0.55 -9.46 23.71
N MET A 2 -0.40 -10.39 23.75
CA MET A 2 -1.63 -10.33 22.96
C MET A 2 -2.79 -10.90 23.76
N ILE A 3 -3.96 -10.30 23.63
CA ILE A 3 -5.24 -10.92 24.03
C ILE A 3 -5.88 -11.47 22.76
N GLU A 4 -6.19 -12.77 22.76
CA GLU A 4 -6.76 -13.48 21.61
C GLU A 4 -8.09 -14.15 21.94
N ASP A 5 -8.91 -14.36 20.91
CA ASP A 5 -10.16 -15.11 20.97
C ASP A 5 -9.90 -16.58 20.65
N ARG A 6 -9.98 -17.44 21.66
CA ARG A 6 -9.85 -18.88 21.48
C ARG A 6 -11.04 -19.44 20.72
N PHE A 7 -10.79 -20.47 19.92
CA PHE A 7 -11.85 -21.15 19.16
C PHE A 7 -12.97 -21.71 20.07
N VAL A 8 -12.65 -22.06 21.31
CA VAL A 8 -13.62 -22.51 22.33
C VAL A 8 -14.48 -21.38 22.92
N GLY A 9 -14.35 -20.14 22.43
CA GLY A 9 -15.22 -19.01 22.78
C GLY A 9 -14.77 -18.15 23.96
N ILE A 10 -13.54 -18.30 24.44
CA ILE A 10 -13.00 -17.53 25.57
C ILE A 10 -11.84 -16.64 25.13
N LYS A 11 -11.59 -15.55 25.87
CA LYS A 11 -10.40 -14.73 25.70
C LYS A 11 -9.24 -15.27 26.51
N SER A 12 -8.02 -15.18 25.99
CA SER A 12 -6.78 -15.47 26.73
C SER A 12 -5.72 -14.43 26.46
N ARG A 13 -4.84 -14.18 27.43
CA ARG A 13 -3.66 -13.33 27.26
C ARG A 13 -2.43 -14.23 27.17
N GLU A 14 -1.65 -14.06 26.11
CA GLU A 14 -0.47 -14.88 25.83
C GLU A 14 0.72 -14.00 25.41
N ILE A 15 1.93 -14.51 25.67
CA ILE A 15 3.19 -13.89 25.24
C ILE A 15 3.83 -14.82 24.21
N TYR A 16 4.20 -14.25 23.07
CA TYR A 16 4.83 -14.96 21.97
C TYR A 16 6.16 -14.31 21.61
N GLU A 17 7.16 -15.13 21.36
CA GLU A 17 8.46 -14.72 20.84
C GLU A 17 8.70 -15.44 19.52
N ALA A 18 8.62 -14.71 18.39
CA ALA A 18 8.72 -15.28 17.06
C ALA A 18 9.59 -14.42 16.11
N PRO A 19 10.87 -14.15 16.45
CA PRO A 19 11.70 -13.18 15.75
C PRO A 19 11.87 -13.52 14.26
N ALA A 20 12.14 -14.79 13.94
CA ALA A 20 12.29 -15.23 12.55
C ALA A 20 10.99 -15.06 11.75
N ALA A 21 9.84 -15.43 12.33
CA ALA A 21 8.55 -15.31 11.67
C ALA A 21 8.19 -13.84 11.38
N VAL A 22 8.42 -12.93 12.34
CA VAL A 22 8.20 -11.50 12.15
C VAL A 22 9.06 -10.94 11.02
N ILE A 23 10.35 -11.31 10.99
CA ILE A 23 11.29 -10.84 9.95
C ILE A 23 10.90 -11.40 8.58
N LEU A 24 10.64 -12.70 8.48
CA LEU A 24 10.26 -13.35 7.22
C LEU A 24 8.92 -12.82 6.70
N HIS A 25 7.94 -12.58 7.58
CA HIS A 25 6.66 -12.02 7.19
C HIS A 25 6.82 -10.59 6.64
N ALA A 26 7.60 -9.74 7.32
CA ALA A 26 7.89 -8.39 6.83
C ALA A 26 8.66 -8.42 5.49
N ALA A 27 9.65 -9.31 5.35
CA ALA A 27 10.41 -9.47 4.11
C ALA A 27 9.51 -9.91 2.95
N HIS A 28 8.70 -10.95 3.19
CA HIS A 28 7.83 -11.56 2.20
C HIS A 28 6.77 -10.57 1.72
N ARG A 29 6.10 -9.85 2.62
CA ARG A 29 5.15 -8.79 2.26
C ARG A 29 5.80 -7.68 1.43
N ALA A 30 6.99 -7.25 1.82
CA ALA A 30 7.72 -6.22 1.08
C ALA A 30 8.14 -6.67 -0.32
N LEU A 31 8.40 -7.97 -0.52
CA LEU A 31 8.66 -8.52 -1.85
C LEU A 31 7.38 -8.54 -2.68
N GLU A 32 6.25 -8.92 -2.09
CA GLU A 32 4.95 -8.97 -2.76
C GLU A 32 4.45 -7.61 -3.22
N GLU A 33 4.65 -6.56 -2.41
CA GLU A 33 4.42 -5.16 -2.78
C GLU A 33 5.13 -4.77 -4.08
N LEU A 34 6.26 -5.41 -4.40
CA LEU A 34 7.06 -5.09 -5.57
C LEU A 34 6.62 -5.86 -6.83
N VAL A 35 6.03 -7.05 -6.67
CA VAL A 35 5.83 -8.02 -7.78
C VAL A 35 4.37 -8.39 -8.04
N LEU A 36 3.45 -8.08 -7.12
CA LEU A 36 2.02 -8.32 -7.31
C LEU A 36 1.33 -7.05 -7.80
N ASP A 37 0.37 -7.21 -8.70
CA ASP A 37 -0.55 -6.13 -9.06
C ASP A 37 -1.51 -5.83 -7.89
N ALA A 38 -2.14 -4.66 -7.96
CA ALA A 38 -2.97 -4.14 -6.88
C ALA A 38 -4.18 -5.03 -6.56
N GLU A 39 -4.84 -5.61 -7.56
CA GLU A 39 -6.04 -6.44 -7.35
C GLU A 39 -5.66 -7.80 -6.76
N THR A 40 -4.60 -8.42 -7.29
CA THR A 40 -4.06 -9.66 -6.71
C THR A 40 -3.64 -9.46 -5.25
N ALA A 41 -2.92 -8.38 -4.95
CA ALA A 41 -2.50 -8.06 -3.58
C ALA A 41 -3.70 -7.83 -2.65
N ARG A 42 -4.71 -7.07 -3.10
CA ARG A 42 -5.94 -6.80 -2.36
C ARG A 42 -6.69 -8.08 -2.02
N PHE A 43 -7.01 -8.91 -3.01
CA PHE A 43 -7.79 -10.14 -2.78
C PHE A 43 -6.99 -11.18 -1.99
N LYS A 44 -5.69 -11.28 -2.23
CA LYS A 44 -4.81 -12.17 -1.47
C LYS A 44 -4.77 -11.83 0.01
N ALA A 45 -4.87 -10.56 0.41
CA ALA A 45 -4.96 -10.20 1.81
C ALA A 45 -6.17 -10.87 2.51
N SER A 46 -7.32 -10.96 1.82
CA SER A 46 -8.49 -11.69 2.31
C SER A 46 -8.23 -13.20 2.39
N VAL A 47 -7.58 -13.78 1.37
CA VAL A 47 -7.19 -15.20 1.38
C VAL A 47 -6.25 -15.52 2.53
N ALA A 48 -5.25 -14.67 2.80
CA ALA A 48 -4.30 -14.86 3.88
C ALA A 48 -4.97 -14.80 5.26
N ALA A 49 -5.94 -13.89 5.45
CA ALA A 49 -6.72 -13.80 6.69
C ALA A 49 -7.57 -15.06 6.92
N GLU A 50 -8.25 -15.54 5.88
CA GLU A 50 -9.03 -16.78 5.95
C GLU A 50 -8.14 -18.01 6.21
N TYR A 51 -6.99 -18.06 5.54
CA TYR A 51 -6.00 -19.12 5.75
C TYR A 51 -5.53 -19.17 7.21
N ALA A 52 -5.13 -18.01 7.77
CA ALA A 52 -4.71 -17.91 9.17
C ALA A 52 -5.82 -18.35 10.14
N ARG A 53 -7.07 -17.95 9.87
CA ARG A 53 -8.24 -18.36 10.65
C ARG A 53 -8.45 -19.87 10.64
N LEU A 54 -8.37 -20.52 9.46
CA LEU A 54 -8.50 -21.98 9.36
C LEU A 54 -7.41 -22.71 10.14
N VAL A 55 -6.16 -22.25 10.04
CA VAL A 55 -5.04 -22.84 10.78
C VAL A 55 -5.26 -22.70 12.29
N TYR A 56 -5.66 -21.52 12.77
CA TYR A 56 -5.96 -21.28 14.18
C TYR A 56 -7.09 -22.19 14.71
N GLN A 57 -8.09 -22.48 13.88
CA GLN A 57 -9.20 -23.39 14.23
C GLN A 57 -8.85 -24.89 14.10
N GLY A 58 -7.60 -25.24 13.80
CA GLY A 58 -7.18 -26.63 13.62
C GLY A 58 -7.70 -27.29 12.34
N LYS A 59 -8.16 -26.52 11.35
CA LYS A 59 -8.78 -27.02 10.11
C LYS A 59 -7.75 -27.32 9.01
N TRP A 60 -6.55 -27.75 9.39
CA TRP A 60 -5.43 -27.96 8.47
C TRP A 60 -5.73 -28.95 7.35
N PHE A 61 -6.43 -30.05 7.65
CA PHE A 61 -6.66 -31.14 6.69
C PHE A 61 -7.90 -30.94 5.80
N THR A 62 -8.54 -29.78 5.84
CA THR A 62 -9.74 -29.50 5.03
C THR A 62 -9.40 -29.36 3.54
N SER A 63 -10.35 -29.67 2.66
CA SER A 63 -10.26 -29.34 1.23
C SER A 63 -10.15 -27.83 1.03
N HIS A 64 -10.93 -27.05 1.77
CA HIS A 64 -10.93 -25.60 1.66
C HIS A 64 -9.54 -24.98 1.82
N ARG A 65 -8.75 -25.42 2.82
CA ARG A 65 -7.38 -24.94 2.99
C ARG A 65 -6.46 -25.33 1.81
N ARG A 66 -6.66 -26.50 1.18
CA ARG A 66 -5.96 -26.90 -0.05
C ARG A 66 -6.35 -26.03 -1.25
N ASP A 67 -7.60 -25.60 -1.33
CA ASP A 67 -8.05 -24.68 -2.39
C ASP A 67 -7.38 -23.31 -2.22
N LEU A 68 -7.20 -22.84 -0.97
CA LEU A 68 -6.45 -21.62 -0.68
C LEU A 68 -4.96 -21.74 -0.98
N ASP A 69 -4.33 -22.91 -0.75
CA ASP A 69 -2.95 -23.16 -1.18
C ASP A 69 -2.76 -22.93 -2.66
N ALA A 70 -3.64 -23.51 -3.49
CA ALA A 70 -3.54 -23.40 -4.93
C ALA A 70 -3.61 -21.93 -5.39
N TYR A 71 -4.45 -21.13 -4.72
CA TYR A 71 -4.47 -19.69 -4.94
C TYR A 71 -3.14 -19.04 -4.52
N VAL A 72 -2.64 -19.33 -3.31
CA VAL A 72 -1.38 -18.74 -2.82
C VAL A 72 -0.22 -19.12 -3.74
N GLU A 73 -0.05 -20.39 -4.09
CA GLU A 73 0.97 -20.90 -5.02
C GLU A 73 0.90 -20.17 -6.37
N SER A 74 -0.31 -20.00 -6.91
CA SER A 74 -0.54 -19.20 -8.12
C SER A 74 -0.03 -17.75 -7.96
N THR A 75 -0.28 -17.09 -6.83
CA THR A 75 0.25 -15.74 -6.59
C THR A 75 1.76 -15.69 -6.40
N GLN A 76 2.39 -16.79 -5.95
CA GLN A 76 3.82 -16.82 -5.63
C GLN A 76 4.74 -16.98 -6.85
N ARG A 77 4.20 -17.19 -8.06
CA ARG A 77 5.01 -17.45 -9.27
C ARG A 77 6.09 -16.40 -9.57
N ALA A 78 5.84 -15.13 -9.23
CA ALA A 78 6.77 -14.02 -9.44
C ALA A 78 7.44 -13.52 -8.14
N ALA A 79 7.17 -14.16 -6.99
CA ALA A 79 7.66 -13.76 -5.66
C ALA A 79 9.13 -14.14 -5.43
N THR A 80 10.00 -13.69 -6.33
CA THR A 80 11.45 -13.92 -6.29
C THR A 80 12.18 -12.58 -6.22
N GLY A 81 13.11 -12.43 -5.28
CA GLY A 81 13.88 -11.20 -5.13
C GLY A 81 14.72 -11.17 -3.86
N ARG A 82 15.21 -9.97 -3.52
CA ARG A 82 15.96 -9.70 -2.29
C ARG A 82 15.33 -8.54 -1.54
N VAL A 83 15.18 -8.71 -0.24
CA VAL A 83 14.70 -7.67 0.68
C VAL A 83 15.76 -7.45 1.75
N ARG A 84 16.12 -6.19 1.98
CA ARG A 84 17.10 -5.79 3.00
C ARG A 84 16.34 -5.29 4.21
N ILE A 85 16.62 -5.88 5.37
CA ILE A 85 15.98 -5.52 6.64
C ILE A 85 17.03 -5.04 7.62
N LYS A 86 16.76 -3.90 8.27
CA LYS A 86 17.51 -3.39 9.41
C LYS A 86 16.86 -3.90 10.69
N LEU A 87 17.63 -4.59 11.52
CA LEU A 87 17.21 -5.04 12.84
C LEU A 87 17.77 -4.11 13.89
N HIS A 88 16.93 -3.55 14.75
CA HIS A 88 17.38 -2.65 15.81
C HIS A 88 16.43 -2.65 17.01
N LYS A 89 16.95 -2.93 18.22
CA LYS A 89 16.20 -2.83 19.49
C LYS A 89 14.77 -3.40 19.42
N GLY A 90 14.63 -4.65 18.95
CA GLY A 90 13.34 -5.33 18.84
C GLY A 90 12.50 -4.95 17.61
N THR A 91 13.01 -4.11 16.72
CA THR A 91 12.35 -3.74 15.46
C THR A 91 12.99 -4.43 14.26
N ALA A 92 12.17 -4.74 13.25
CA ALA A 92 12.60 -5.21 11.94
C ALA A 92 12.02 -4.28 10.87
N GLN A 93 12.86 -3.44 10.28
CA GLN A 93 12.45 -2.44 9.29
C GLN A 93 12.97 -2.80 7.90
N VAL A 94 12.10 -2.81 6.91
CA VAL A 94 12.49 -2.97 5.51
C VAL A 94 13.16 -1.69 5.00
N ILE A 95 14.40 -1.79 4.52
CA ILE A 95 15.22 -0.65 4.05
C ILE A 95 15.58 -0.76 2.56
N GLY A 96 15.20 -1.83 1.88
CA GLY A 96 15.45 -1.99 0.45
C GLY A 96 14.79 -3.23 -0.13
N ARG A 97 14.47 -3.17 -1.42
CA ARG A 97 13.81 -4.24 -2.17
C ARG A 97 14.40 -4.31 -3.58
N SER A 98 14.51 -5.51 -4.14
CA SER A 98 14.89 -5.71 -5.54
C SER A 98 14.33 -7.03 -6.05
N SER A 99 13.85 -7.06 -7.29
CA SER A 99 13.32 -8.27 -7.92
C SER A 99 13.53 -8.21 -9.44
N PRO A 100 13.89 -9.33 -10.10
CA PRO A 100 13.85 -9.41 -11.55
C PRO A 100 12.42 -9.31 -12.12
N TYR A 101 11.39 -9.55 -11.30
CA TYR A 101 9.97 -9.48 -11.66
C TYR A 101 9.28 -8.23 -11.08
N SER A 102 10.04 -7.20 -10.72
CA SER A 102 9.49 -5.94 -10.22
C SER A 102 8.46 -5.38 -11.20
N LEU A 103 7.30 -4.96 -10.70
CA LEU A 103 6.31 -4.17 -11.44
C LEU A 103 6.61 -2.66 -11.34
N TYR A 104 7.43 -2.24 -10.39
CA TYR A 104 7.92 -0.86 -10.33
C TYR A 104 8.83 -0.56 -11.53
N ARG A 105 8.51 0.52 -12.25
CA ARG A 105 9.27 1.05 -13.39
C ARG A 105 9.58 2.51 -13.09
N PRO A 106 10.84 2.87 -12.78
CA PRO A 106 11.22 4.24 -12.43
C PRO A 106 10.80 5.27 -13.49
N GLN A 107 10.86 4.89 -14.77
CA GLN A 107 10.53 5.78 -15.89
C GLN A 107 9.03 6.10 -16.00
N LEU A 108 8.15 5.27 -15.45
CA LEU A 108 6.71 5.55 -15.39
C LEU A 108 6.29 6.31 -14.13
N ALA A 109 7.22 6.51 -13.19
CA ALA A 109 6.95 7.10 -11.88
C ALA A 109 7.77 8.37 -11.61
N THR A 110 8.69 8.73 -12.50
CA THR A 110 9.58 9.88 -12.35
C THR A 110 8.92 11.14 -12.90
N TYR A 111 9.19 12.28 -12.27
CA TYR A 111 8.86 13.61 -12.80
C TYR A 111 10.07 14.30 -13.45
N SER A 112 11.20 13.61 -13.52
CA SER A 112 12.45 14.12 -14.10
C SER A 112 12.57 13.80 -15.59
N SER A 113 13.68 14.22 -16.20
CA SER A 113 14.02 13.86 -17.59
C SER A 113 13.97 12.34 -17.80
N GLY A 114 13.16 11.89 -18.76
CA GLY A 114 12.97 10.46 -19.05
C GLY A 114 11.66 9.87 -18.52
N ASP A 115 10.72 10.71 -18.07
CA ASP A 115 9.32 10.33 -17.84
C ASP A 115 8.69 9.76 -19.13
N GLN A 116 8.01 8.62 -18.97
CA GLN A 116 7.32 7.88 -20.03
C GLN A 116 5.82 7.72 -19.75
N PHE A 117 5.29 8.34 -18.69
CA PHE A 117 3.86 8.30 -18.38
C PHE A 117 3.07 9.20 -19.34
N ASP A 118 1.99 8.67 -19.93
CA ASP A 118 1.10 9.46 -20.78
C ASP A 118 0.11 10.25 -19.92
N HIS A 119 0.47 11.50 -19.63
CA HIS A 119 -0.34 12.42 -18.84
C HIS A 119 -1.65 12.81 -19.53
N GLN A 120 -1.72 12.78 -20.86
CA GLN A 120 -2.93 13.16 -21.60
C GLN A 120 -4.02 12.09 -21.45
N ALA A 121 -3.63 10.81 -21.40
CA ALA A 121 -4.55 9.71 -21.14
C ALA A 121 -5.25 9.81 -19.77
N ALA A 122 -4.59 10.42 -18.77
CA ALA A 122 -5.14 10.55 -17.41
C ALA A 122 -6.43 11.38 -17.37
N VAL A 123 -6.56 12.41 -18.22
CA VAL A 123 -7.75 13.27 -18.27
C VAL A 123 -8.99 12.46 -18.64
N GLY A 124 -8.89 11.64 -19.70
CA GLY A 124 -9.97 10.76 -20.13
C GLY A 124 -10.29 9.69 -19.08
N PHE A 125 -9.25 9.08 -18.48
CA PHE A 125 -9.40 8.08 -17.43
C PHE A 125 -10.17 8.62 -16.22
N ILE A 126 -9.81 9.80 -15.71
CA ILE A 126 -10.48 10.43 -14.56
C ILE A 126 -11.95 10.71 -14.87
N LYS A 127 -12.24 11.23 -16.07
CA LYS A 127 -13.63 11.50 -16.51
C LYS A 127 -14.46 10.21 -16.54
N LEU A 128 -13.92 9.12 -17.08
CA LEU A 128 -14.62 7.85 -17.20
C LEU A 128 -14.80 7.14 -15.85
N VAL A 129 -13.75 7.02 -15.04
CA VAL A 129 -13.81 6.35 -13.73
C VAL A 129 -14.70 7.12 -12.75
N GLY A 130 -14.68 8.44 -12.83
CA GLY A 130 -15.54 9.30 -11.99
C GLY A 130 -17.00 9.33 -12.41
N LEU A 131 -17.36 8.86 -13.61
CA LEU A 131 -18.71 9.01 -14.16
C LEU A 131 -19.80 8.40 -13.27
N PRO A 132 -19.68 7.15 -12.76
CA PRO A 132 -20.73 6.56 -11.92
C PRO A 132 -20.94 7.34 -10.61
N VAL A 133 -19.86 7.79 -9.97
CA VAL A 133 -19.91 8.60 -8.74
C VAL A 133 -20.61 9.94 -9.00
N ARG A 134 -20.30 10.57 -10.15
CA ARG A 134 -20.95 11.81 -10.58
C ARG A 134 -22.45 11.61 -10.81
N THR A 135 -22.84 10.56 -11.53
CA THR A 135 -24.26 10.24 -11.77
C THR A 135 -25.00 9.99 -10.46
N GLN A 136 -24.41 9.24 -9.54
CA GLN A 136 -25.01 9.01 -8.23
C GLN A 136 -25.21 10.32 -7.46
N ALA A 137 -24.19 11.19 -7.40
CA ALA A 137 -24.28 12.47 -6.70
C ALA A 137 -25.37 13.39 -7.29
N GLN A 138 -25.52 13.41 -8.62
CA GLN A 138 -26.56 14.19 -9.32
C GLN A 138 -27.97 13.67 -9.04
N VAL A 139 -28.16 12.35 -9.05
CA VAL A 139 -29.48 11.73 -8.88
C VAL A 139 -29.89 11.69 -7.40
N GLN A 140 -28.93 11.52 -6.48
CA GLN A 140 -29.18 11.28 -5.06
C GLN A 140 -28.81 12.48 -4.15
N GLY A 141 -28.38 13.61 -4.72
CA GLY A 141 -28.33 14.91 -4.04
C GLY A 141 -27.21 15.11 -3.01
N ALA A 142 -26.12 14.35 -3.06
CA ALA A 142 -25.07 14.42 -2.04
C ALA A 142 -24.09 15.61 -2.19
N ALA A 143 -24.08 16.31 -3.33
CA ALA A 143 -23.23 17.49 -3.55
C ALA A 143 -24.03 18.59 -4.25
N ALA A 144 -24.03 19.80 -3.68
CA ALA A 144 -24.48 21.00 -4.37
C ALA A 144 -23.66 21.15 -5.65
N THR A 145 -24.36 21.30 -6.77
CA THR A 145 -23.85 21.20 -8.14
C THR A 145 -22.80 22.28 -8.42
N GLU A 146 -21.52 22.03 -8.11
CA GLU A 146 -20.45 22.76 -8.78
C GLU A 146 -20.52 22.44 -10.28
N PRO A 147 -20.44 23.46 -11.15
CA PRO A 147 -20.49 23.25 -12.58
C PRO A 147 -19.37 22.29 -12.99
N LEU A 148 -19.70 21.44 -13.96
CA LEU A 148 -18.73 20.53 -14.57
C LEU A 148 -17.49 21.35 -14.96
N LEU A 149 -16.30 20.77 -14.84
CA LEU A 149 -15.15 21.24 -15.60
C LEU A 149 -15.50 21.06 -17.08
N GLU A 150 -16.27 22.01 -17.63
CA GLU A 150 -16.71 22.07 -19.02
C GLU A 150 -15.54 22.42 -19.94
N ASP A 151 -14.37 22.71 -19.35
CA ASP A 151 -13.29 23.34 -20.04
C ASP A 151 -12.01 22.51 -20.03
N ASP A 152 -11.73 21.87 -21.16
CA ASP A 152 -10.41 21.33 -21.50
C ASP A 152 -9.34 22.46 -21.62
N ARG A 153 -9.71 23.75 -21.47
CA ARG A 153 -8.77 24.89 -21.49
C ARG A 153 -7.94 25.08 -20.21
N HIS A 154 -8.11 24.25 -19.18
CA HIS A 154 -7.26 24.25 -17.98
C HIS A 154 -6.38 23.00 -17.88
N VAL A 155 -6.02 22.39 -19.01
CA VAL A 155 -4.84 21.50 -19.04
C VAL A 155 -3.62 22.41 -18.85
N VAL A 156 -3.16 22.55 -17.61
CA VAL A 156 -1.83 23.11 -17.36
C VAL A 156 -0.83 22.15 -17.98
N GLU A 157 -0.20 22.54 -19.09
CA GLU A 157 0.95 21.79 -19.60
C GLU A 157 2.07 21.85 -18.57
N VAL A 158 2.22 20.78 -17.80
CA VAL A 158 3.41 20.58 -16.96
C VAL A 158 4.51 20.04 -17.86
N GLY A 159 5.21 20.95 -18.54
CA GLY A 159 6.42 20.63 -19.30
C GLY A 159 7.59 20.27 -18.38
N PRO A 160 8.68 19.67 -18.91
CA PRO A 160 9.87 19.28 -18.13
C PRO A 160 10.76 20.49 -17.74
N GLY A 161 10.16 21.66 -17.53
CA GLY A 161 10.86 22.84 -17.06
C GLY A 161 11.38 22.63 -15.63
N PRO A 162 12.53 23.22 -15.25
CA PRO A 162 12.91 23.25 -13.86
C PRO A 162 11.76 23.89 -13.08
N LEU A 163 11.44 23.32 -11.91
CA LEU A 163 10.49 23.91 -10.97
C LEU A 163 11.05 25.27 -10.53
N GLU A 164 10.80 26.32 -11.31
CA GLU A 164 11.09 27.70 -10.93
C GLU A 164 10.08 28.07 -9.84
N GLY A 165 10.58 28.03 -8.61
CA GLY A 165 9.78 28.09 -7.40
C GLY A 165 10.26 26.98 -6.49
N GLY A 166 11.34 27.27 -5.77
CA GLY A 166 11.85 26.38 -4.72
C GLY A 166 10.68 25.88 -3.89
N LEU A 167 10.63 24.56 -3.68
CA LEU A 167 9.66 23.93 -2.80
C LEU A 167 9.68 24.71 -1.49
N ALA A 168 8.66 25.54 -1.25
CA ALA A 168 8.44 26.09 0.06
C ALA A 168 8.29 24.87 0.96
N GLU A 169 9.21 24.72 1.92
CA GLU A 169 9.11 23.66 2.89
C GLU A 169 7.69 23.66 3.47
N PRO A 170 7.04 22.50 3.61
CA PRO A 170 5.74 22.45 4.27
C PRO A 170 5.96 22.91 5.71
N VAL A 171 5.57 24.15 5.99
CA VAL A 171 5.52 24.70 7.35
C VAL A 171 4.42 23.94 8.08
N LEU A 172 4.78 22.81 8.69
CA LEU A 172 4.01 22.21 9.76
C LEU A 172 4.16 23.15 10.95
N ALA A 173 3.32 24.19 11.03
CA ALA A 173 3.23 25.02 12.21
C ALA A 173 2.71 24.15 13.38
N PRO A 174 3.48 23.96 14.46
CA PRO A 174 2.97 23.30 15.65
C PRO A 174 1.97 24.24 16.34
N THR A 175 0.69 23.89 16.31
CA THR A 175 -0.39 24.57 17.06
C THR A 175 -0.39 24.18 18.55
N VAL A 176 0.77 24.21 19.19
CA VAL A 176 0.88 24.11 20.66
C VAL A 176 1.95 25.09 21.16
N PRO A 177 1.60 26.10 21.98
CA PRO A 177 2.58 26.96 22.60
C PRO A 177 3.25 26.23 23.76
N GLY A 178 4.57 26.05 23.72
CA GLY A 178 5.36 25.78 24.92
C GLY A 178 6.49 24.78 24.77
N VAL A 179 7.71 25.32 24.70
CA VAL A 179 9.00 24.74 25.13
C VAL A 179 9.53 23.58 24.28
N VAL A 180 10.47 23.89 23.39
CA VAL A 180 11.50 22.92 22.99
C VAL A 180 12.87 23.59 23.08
N ASP A 181 13.70 22.99 23.94
CA ASP A 181 15.08 23.34 24.29
C ASP A 181 16.01 23.18 23.07
N ALA A 182 17.01 24.06 22.95
CA ALA A 182 17.76 24.31 21.72
C ALA A 182 18.97 23.40 21.47
N ASP A 183 19.18 22.34 22.27
CA ASP A 183 20.49 21.67 22.34
C ASP A 183 20.53 20.18 21.96
N LEU A 184 19.70 19.73 21.01
CA LEU A 184 19.77 18.36 20.48
C LEU A 184 19.90 18.31 18.96
N ARG A 185 21.09 18.66 18.47
CA ARG A 185 21.64 18.14 17.21
C ARG A 185 23.01 17.50 17.45
N ARG A 186 23.02 16.21 17.78
CA ARG A 186 24.11 15.26 17.51
C ARG A 186 23.52 13.90 17.20
#